data_AF-A0A953GB75-F1
#
_entry.id   AF-A0A953GB75-F1
#
_cell.length_a   1.000
_cell.length_b   1.000
_cell.length_c   1.000
_cell.angle_alpha   90.00
_cell.angle_beta   90.00
_cell.angle_gamma   90.00
#
_symmetry.space_group_name_H-M   'P 1'
#
loop_
_entity.id
_entity.type
_entity.pdbx_description
1 polymer ?
#
loop_
_entity_poly.entity_id
_entity_poly.type
_entity_poly.pdbx_seq_one_letter_code
_entity_poly.pdbx_strand_id
1 'polypeptide(L)'
;MRGIVICILVLLIQAFDDASAQTEKFQRNGLVEFIRSEGQVITISSKHYAKTKNILKYHCERNALENILFRGIPNSNQTSPMIEGANELDARLAELLESDYIQFITNSQCVESTKSKKFYYATQIVSVDLQALRKYLEDKKVIRKFGL
;
A
#
# COMPACT_ATOMS: atom_id res chain seq x y z
N MET A 1 10.08 -54.31 -42.82
CA MET A 1 11.32 -53.62 -42.39
C MET A 1 10.98 -52.14 -42.29
N ARG A 2 10.69 -51.66 -41.08
CA ARG A 2 11.64 -50.98 -40.18
C ARG A 2 12.00 -49.60 -40.71
N GLY A 3 11.52 -48.54 -40.04
CA GLY A 3 11.95 -47.18 -40.34
C GLY A 3 11.16 -46.05 -39.69
N ILE A 4 11.17 -45.97 -38.35
CA ILE A 4 11.28 -44.71 -37.59
C ILE A 4 10.06 -43.75 -37.75
N VAL A 5 8.92 -43.98 -37.08
CA VAL A 5 8.58 -43.49 -35.72
C VAL A 5 9.72 -42.71 -35.04
N ILE A 6 9.39 -41.55 -34.46
CA ILE A 6 10.26 -40.61 -33.72
C ILE A 6 10.66 -39.37 -34.56
N CYS A 7 9.69 -38.57 -34.98
CA CYS A 7 9.83 -37.11 -34.98
C CYS A 7 8.97 -36.58 -33.84
N ILE A 8 9.54 -36.77 -32.65
CA ILE A 8 9.29 -36.04 -31.40
C ILE A 8 8.78 -34.64 -31.76
N LEU A 9 7.52 -34.33 -31.49
CA LEU A 9 7.11 -33.61 -30.28
C LEU A 9 8.08 -32.47 -29.91
N VAL A 10 8.47 -31.66 -30.90
CA VAL A 10 9.32 -30.48 -30.73
C VAL A 10 8.39 -29.27 -30.59
N LEU A 11 8.35 -28.77 -29.35
CA LEU A 11 8.04 -27.38 -28.97
C LEU A 11 6.56 -26.95 -28.89
N LEU A 12 5.71 -27.82 -28.36
CA LEU A 12 4.73 -27.36 -27.36
C LEU A 12 5.50 -27.17 -26.05
N ILE A 13 5.88 -25.94 -25.75
CA ILE A 13 6.05 -25.27 -24.45
C ILE A 13 6.64 -23.90 -24.85
N GLN A 14 5.80 -23.02 -25.41
CA GLN A 14 6.03 -21.60 -25.21
C GLN A 14 5.80 -21.41 -23.71
N ALA A 15 6.90 -21.20 -23.00
CA ALA A 15 6.93 -20.94 -21.59
C ALA A 15 5.80 -19.97 -21.23
N PHE A 16 4.86 -20.44 -20.42
CA PHE A 16 4.32 -19.54 -19.42
C PHE A 16 5.55 -19.11 -18.62
N ASP A 17 6.05 -17.91 -18.92
CA ASP A 17 6.89 -17.19 -17.99
C ASP A 17 6.09 -17.18 -16.70
N ASP A 18 6.48 -18.07 -15.81
CA ASP A 18 5.98 -18.17 -14.46
C ASP A 18 6.25 -16.77 -13.89
N ALA A 19 5.19 -15.95 -13.85
CA ALA A 19 5.19 -14.67 -13.21
C ALA A 19 5.29 -14.93 -11.71
N SER A 20 6.45 -15.41 -11.28
CA SER A 20 6.93 -15.37 -9.91
C SER A 20 7.18 -13.90 -9.59
N ALA A 21 6.09 -13.14 -9.50
CA ALA A 21 6.01 -11.97 -8.67
C ALA A 21 6.26 -12.48 -7.25
N GLN A 22 7.54 -12.56 -6.86
CA GLN A 22 7.89 -12.63 -5.46
C GLN A 22 7.16 -11.46 -4.81
N THR A 23 6.11 -11.75 -4.06
CA THR A 23 5.35 -10.80 -3.26
C THR A 23 6.30 -10.28 -2.20
N GLU A 24 7.02 -9.21 -2.55
CA GLU A 24 7.89 -8.51 -1.63
C GLU A 24 7.06 -8.09 -0.43
N LYS A 25 7.53 -8.46 0.77
CA LYS A 25 6.87 -8.07 2.01
C LYS A 25 7.03 -6.57 2.21
N PHE A 26 5.91 -5.89 2.41
CA PHE A 26 5.87 -4.47 2.76
C PHE A 26 6.72 -4.20 4.02
N GLN A 27 7.54 -3.15 3.98
CA GLN A 27 8.41 -2.74 5.08
C GLN A 27 7.95 -1.40 5.62
N ARG A 28 7.38 -1.39 6.83
CA ARG A 28 6.84 -0.16 7.44
C ARG A 28 7.92 0.90 7.59
N ASN A 29 7.62 2.14 7.22
CA ASN A 29 8.49 3.27 7.50
C ASN A 29 7.68 4.51 7.96
N GLY A 30 8.37 5.57 8.35
CA GLY A 30 7.75 6.81 8.84
C GLY A 30 7.99 8.01 7.92
N LEU A 31 8.38 7.76 6.68
CA LEU A 31 8.78 8.80 5.73
C LEU A 31 7.52 9.40 5.08
N VAL A 32 6.78 10.14 5.89
CA VAL A 32 5.59 10.88 5.49
C VAL A 32 5.69 12.34 5.95
N GLU A 33 5.28 13.26 5.09
CA GLU A 33 5.30 14.69 5.38
C GLU A 33 3.90 15.27 5.09
N PHE A 34 3.39 16.09 5.99
CA PHE A 34 2.11 16.79 5.78
C PHE A 34 2.25 17.86 4.69
N ILE A 35 1.29 17.91 3.77
CA ILE A 35 1.22 18.96 2.74
C ILE A 35 0.09 19.93 3.07
N ARG A 36 -1.15 19.43 3.17
CA ARG A 36 -2.34 20.24 3.45
C ARG A 36 -3.52 19.38 3.90
N SER A 37 -4.54 20.03 4.46
CA SER A 37 -5.82 19.41 4.78
C SER A 37 -6.95 20.28 4.27
N GLU A 38 -7.95 19.66 3.64
CA GLU A 38 -9.14 20.32 3.11
C GLU A 38 -10.37 19.55 3.62
N GLY A 39 -11.06 20.12 4.60
CA GLY A 39 -12.16 19.43 5.29
C GLY A 39 -11.69 18.13 5.94
N GLN A 40 -12.26 17.00 5.50
CA GLN A 40 -11.92 15.66 5.99
C GLN A 40 -10.87 14.94 5.15
N VAL A 41 -10.32 15.59 4.12
CA VAL A 41 -9.27 15.01 3.27
C VAL A 41 -7.91 15.54 3.72
N ILE A 42 -7.01 14.64 4.11
CA ILE A 42 -5.60 14.96 4.38
C ILE A 42 -4.78 14.66 3.12
N THR A 43 -3.84 15.54 2.77
CA THR A 43 -2.88 15.31 1.69
C THR A 43 -1.47 15.27 2.26
N ILE A 44 -0.75 14.19 1.97
CA ILE A 44 0.60 13.90 2.49
C ILE A 44 1.56 13.47 1.38
N SER A 45 2.83 13.80 1.55
CA SER A 45 3.93 13.25 0.77
C SER A 45 4.38 11.96 1.43
N SER A 46 4.41 10.84 0.70
CA SER A 46 4.83 9.52 1.20
C SER A 46 5.98 8.99 0.37
N LYS A 47 7.08 8.63 1.03
CA LYS A 47 8.30 8.12 0.41
C LYS A 47 8.47 6.64 0.72
N HIS A 48 8.72 5.83 -0.30
CA HIS A 48 8.97 4.40 -0.13
C HIS A 48 9.90 3.84 -1.19
N TYR A 49 10.34 2.60 -0.97
CA TYR A 49 11.04 1.79 -1.94
C TYR A 49 10.39 0.41 -2.17
N ALA A 50 10.69 -0.20 -3.31
CA ALA A 50 10.30 -1.56 -3.66
C ALA A 50 11.30 -2.17 -4.65
N LYS A 51 11.43 -3.49 -4.69
CA LYS A 51 12.22 -4.24 -5.69
C LYS A 51 11.62 -4.16 -7.09
N THR A 52 10.30 -4.03 -7.19
CA THR A 52 9.61 -3.92 -8.48
C THR A 52 8.84 -2.60 -8.59
N LYS A 53 8.80 -2.03 -9.79
CA LYS A 53 8.10 -0.77 -10.05
C LYS A 53 6.58 -0.91 -9.84
N ASN A 54 6.03 -2.08 -10.11
CA ASN A 54 4.57 -2.33 -10.08
C ASN A 54 3.98 -2.22 -8.67
N ILE A 55 4.72 -2.65 -7.64
CA ILE A 55 4.26 -2.60 -6.24
C ILE A 55 4.67 -1.30 -5.52
N LEU A 56 5.47 -0.44 -6.16
CA LEU A 56 6.01 0.77 -5.53
C LEU A 56 4.89 1.76 -5.16
N LYS A 57 3.88 1.89 -6.01
CA LYS A 57 2.69 2.70 -5.73
C LYS A 57 1.96 2.18 -4.48
N TYR A 58 1.68 0.88 -4.44
CA TYR A 58 1.09 0.23 -3.28
C TYR A 58 1.90 0.49 -2.00
N HIS A 59 3.23 0.39 -2.05
CA HIS A 59 4.09 0.68 -0.89
C HIS A 59 3.97 2.14 -0.42
N CYS A 60 3.98 3.12 -1.32
CA CYS A 60 3.82 4.53 -0.96
C CYS A 60 2.44 4.81 -0.34
N GLU A 61 1.38 4.27 -0.93
CA GLU A 61 0.01 4.44 -0.46
C GLU A 61 -0.23 3.77 0.90
N ARG A 62 0.22 2.52 1.05
CA ARG A 62 0.12 1.79 2.31
C ARG A 62 0.92 2.48 3.41
N ASN A 63 2.09 3.04 3.09
CA ASN A 63 2.88 3.80 4.04
C ASN A 63 2.16 5.07 4.52
N ALA A 64 1.51 5.80 3.61
CA ALA A 64 0.65 6.93 3.94
C ALA A 64 -0.45 6.50 4.94
N LEU A 65 -1.16 5.42 4.63
CA LEU A 65 -2.24 4.91 5.46
C LEU A 65 -1.77 4.41 6.83
N GLU A 66 -0.71 3.59 6.88
CA GLU A 66 -0.20 3.06 8.14
C GLU A 66 0.29 4.17 9.09
N ASN A 67 0.85 5.26 8.55
CA ASN A 67 1.21 6.40 9.39
C ASN A 67 -0.04 7.10 9.95
N ILE A 68 -1.09 7.31 9.14
CA ILE A 68 -2.39 7.84 9.63
C ILE A 68 -2.98 6.95 10.74
N LEU A 69 -2.92 5.63 10.55
CA LEU A 69 -3.54 4.67 11.45
C LEU A 69 -2.78 4.52 12.77
N PHE A 70 -1.45 4.38 12.72
CA PHE A 70 -0.66 3.87 13.84
C PHE A 70 0.36 4.86 14.41
N ARG A 71 0.66 5.97 13.72
CA ARG A 71 1.68 6.93 14.17
C ARG A 71 1.17 8.36 14.32
N GLY A 72 0.18 8.73 13.52
CA GLY A 72 -0.20 10.12 13.30
C GLY A 72 0.74 10.82 12.31
N ILE A 73 0.32 12.00 11.85
CA ILE A 73 1.05 12.84 10.91
C ILE A 73 1.33 14.19 11.59
N PRO A 74 2.60 14.54 11.88
CA PRO A 74 2.95 15.80 12.53
C PRO A 74 2.40 17.01 11.76
N ASN A 75 2.03 18.06 12.50
CA ASN A 75 1.52 19.33 11.97
C ASN A 75 0.23 19.20 11.14
N SER A 76 -0.57 18.16 11.37
CA SER A 76 -1.83 17.92 10.64
C SER A 76 -3.04 17.83 11.57
N ASN A 77 -4.24 17.78 10.98
CA ASN A 77 -5.49 17.46 11.68
C ASN A 77 -5.56 16.00 12.18
N GLN A 78 -4.60 15.16 11.82
CA GLN A 78 -4.45 13.78 12.28
C GLN A 78 -3.07 13.59 12.93
N THR A 79 -2.74 14.47 13.89
CA THR A 79 -1.44 14.44 14.59
C THR A 79 -1.27 13.20 15.47
N SER A 80 -2.35 12.69 16.05
CA SER A 80 -2.37 11.43 16.80
C SER A 80 -2.75 10.26 15.89
N PRO A 81 -2.33 9.02 16.21
CA PRO A 81 -2.80 7.84 15.49
C PRO A 81 -4.32 7.70 15.61
N MET A 82 -4.97 7.17 14.56
CA MET A 82 -6.40 6.82 14.63
C MET A 82 -6.65 5.63 15.55
N ILE A 83 -5.70 4.70 15.64
CA ILE A 83 -5.80 3.49 16.46
C ILE A 83 -4.82 3.63 17.63
N GLU A 84 -5.36 3.85 18.82
CA GLU A 84 -4.58 3.94 20.05
C GLU A 84 -4.07 2.56 20.51
N GLY A 85 -2.82 2.48 20.97
CA GLY A 85 -2.27 1.29 21.62
C GLY A 85 -2.06 0.07 20.71
N ALA A 86 -2.24 0.19 19.39
CA ALA A 86 -2.05 -0.92 18.46
C ALA A 86 -0.56 -1.18 18.20
N ASN A 87 0.01 -2.12 18.94
CA ASN A 87 1.34 -2.68 18.65
C ASN A 87 1.31 -3.77 17.58
N GLU A 88 0.14 -4.28 17.18
CA GLU A 88 0.05 -5.45 16.30
C GLU A 88 -1.06 -5.30 15.25
N LEU A 89 -0.80 -5.88 14.06
CA LEU A 89 -1.79 -6.10 13.02
C LEU A 89 -2.93 -6.93 13.60
N ASP A 90 -3.97 -6.27 14.08
CA ASP A 90 -5.27 -6.89 14.25
C ASP A 90 -5.65 -7.58 12.93
N ALA A 91 -6.06 -8.85 12.98
CA ALA A 91 -6.49 -9.58 11.79
C ALA A 91 -7.60 -8.82 11.03
N ARG A 92 -8.39 -8.01 11.74
CA ARG A 92 -9.43 -7.12 11.19
C ARG A 92 -8.87 -6.01 10.30
N LEU A 93 -7.57 -5.73 10.38
CA LEU A 93 -6.86 -4.71 9.60
C LEU A 93 -6.07 -5.29 8.43
N ALA A 94 -5.90 -6.62 8.36
CA ALA A 94 -5.14 -7.24 7.27
C ALA A 94 -5.74 -6.89 5.89
N GLU A 95 -7.05 -7.10 5.74
CA GLU A 95 -7.79 -6.77 4.52
C GLU A 95 -7.72 -5.27 4.19
N LEU A 96 -7.86 -4.40 5.21
CA LEU A 96 -7.67 -2.96 5.06
C LEU A 96 -6.31 -2.62 4.46
N LEU A 97 -5.24 -3.16 5.03
CA LEU A 97 -3.86 -2.83 4.65
C LEU A 97 -3.41 -3.46 3.34
N GLU A 98 -4.05 -4.55 2.91
CA GLU A 98 -3.67 -5.28 1.69
C GLU A 98 -4.44 -4.83 0.45
N SER A 99 -5.76 -4.62 0.56
CA SER A 99 -6.63 -4.33 -0.60
C SER A 99 -7.53 -3.12 -0.39
N ASP A 100 -8.16 -3.03 0.78
CA ASP A 100 -9.33 -2.16 0.95
C ASP A 100 -8.95 -0.71 1.18
N TYR A 101 -7.68 -0.40 1.45
CA TYR A 101 -7.21 0.96 1.67
C TYR A 101 -7.52 1.90 0.50
N ILE A 102 -7.57 1.36 -0.72
CA ILE A 102 -7.67 2.18 -1.94
C ILE A 102 -8.98 2.97 -2.00
N GLN A 103 -10.04 2.47 -1.36
CA GLN A 103 -11.34 3.16 -1.32
C GLN A 103 -11.30 4.47 -0.52
N PHE A 104 -10.29 4.66 0.33
CA PHE A 104 -10.11 5.88 1.13
C PHE A 104 -9.14 6.86 0.46
N ILE A 105 -8.47 6.47 -0.62
CA ILE A 105 -7.55 7.34 -1.36
C ILE A 105 -8.33 8.12 -2.40
N THR A 106 -8.39 9.43 -2.24
CA THR A 106 -9.05 10.34 -3.19
C THR A 106 -8.12 10.80 -4.32
N ASN A 107 -6.81 10.83 -4.06
CA ASN A 107 -5.78 11.12 -5.06
C ASN A 107 -4.45 10.41 -4.71
N SER A 108 -3.73 9.96 -5.71
CA SER A 108 -2.40 9.36 -5.56
C SER A 108 -1.57 9.64 -6.81
N GLN A 109 -0.57 10.51 -6.66
CA GLN A 109 0.28 10.95 -7.76
C GLN A 109 1.75 10.76 -7.41
N CYS A 110 2.48 10.06 -8.30
CA CYS A 110 3.93 9.99 -8.22
C CYS A 110 4.54 11.32 -8.67
N VAL A 111 5.30 11.96 -7.78
CA VAL A 111 5.99 13.24 -8.06
C VAL A 111 7.49 13.04 -8.29
N GLU A 112 8.06 11.95 -7.78
CA GLU A 112 9.44 11.58 -7.99
C GLU A 112 9.57 10.07 -8.04
N SER A 113 10.40 9.55 -8.95
CA SER A 113 10.78 8.14 -8.95
C SER A 113 12.20 7.95 -9.46
N THR A 114 12.98 7.16 -8.74
CA THR A 114 14.39 6.88 -9.04
C THR A 114 14.65 5.38 -8.95
N LYS A 115 15.44 4.84 -9.88
CA LYS A 115 15.88 3.45 -9.86
C LYS A 115 17.33 3.35 -9.37
N SER A 116 17.56 2.48 -8.39
CA SER A 116 18.88 2.00 -7.98
C SER A 116 19.11 0.57 -8.50
N LYS A 117 20.31 0.00 -8.28
CA LYS A 117 20.69 -1.34 -8.76
C LYS A 117 19.71 -2.44 -8.34
N LYS A 118 19.11 -2.34 -7.15
CA LYS A 118 18.24 -3.37 -6.55
C LYS A 118 16.81 -2.90 -6.22
N PHE A 119 16.58 -1.59 -6.19
CA PHE A 119 15.34 -1.02 -5.68
C PHE A 119 14.90 0.17 -6.53
N TYR A 120 13.60 0.38 -6.59
CA TYR A 120 12.95 1.59 -7.03
C TYR A 120 12.54 2.39 -5.81
N TYR A 121 12.71 3.69 -5.87
CA TYR A 121 12.29 4.66 -4.86
C TYR A 121 11.24 5.57 -5.49
N ALA A 122 10.25 5.98 -4.71
CA ALA A 122 9.31 6.98 -5.13
C ALA A 122 8.84 7.87 -3.98
N THR A 123 8.52 9.10 -4.35
CA THR A 123 7.73 10.03 -3.56
C THR A 123 6.37 10.15 -4.21
N GLN A 124 5.30 9.92 -3.45
CA GLN A 124 3.92 10.11 -3.90
C GLN A 124 3.19 11.14 -3.03
N ILE A 125 2.42 12.01 -3.67
CA ILE A 125 1.42 12.83 -3.00
C ILE A 125 0.13 12.00 -2.94
N VAL A 126 -0.31 11.70 -1.71
CA VAL A 126 -1.47 10.87 -1.43
C VAL A 126 -2.49 11.69 -0.65
N SER A 127 -3.72 11.75 -1.14
CA SER A 127 -4.86 12.36 -0.46
C SER A 127 -5.79 11.27 0.07
N VAL A 128 -6.16 11.35 1.34
CA VAL A 128 -6.95 10.32 2.05
C VAL A 128 -8.17 10.95 2.72
N ASP A 129 -9.34 10.36 2.52
CA ASP A 129 -10.57 10.71 3.24
C ASP A 129 -10.55 10.12 4.66
N LEU A 130 -10.29 10.98 5.64
CA LEU A 130 -10.21 10.61 7.05
C LEU A 130 -11.57 10.24 7.65
N GLN A 131 -12.67 10.82 7.15
CA GLN A 131 -14.00 10.54 7.67
C GLN A 131 -14.46 9.16 7.25
N ALA A 132 -14.29 8.83 5.96
CA ALA A 132 -14.61 7.50 5.44
C ALA A 132 -13.77 6.42 6.13
N LEU A 133 -12.46 6.67 6.30
CA LEU A 133 -11.56 5.75 6.99
C LEU A 133 -11.96 5.54 8.45
N ARG A 134 -12.25 6.63 9.19
CA ARG A 134 -12.71 6.54 10.59
C ARG A 134 -13.99 5.73 10.71
N LYS A 135 -14.99 6.01 9.86
CA LYS A 135 -16.26 5.27 9.84
C LYS A 135 -16.06 3.78 9.57
N TYR A 136 -15.18 3.42 8.64
CA TYR A 136 -14.83 2.02 8.38
C TYR A 136 -14.26 1.34 9.62
N LEU A 137 -13.31 1.99 10.31
CA LEU A 137 -12.70 1.45 11.53
C LEU A 137 -13.71 1.29 12.66
N GLU A 138 -14.64 2.23 12.79
CA GLU A 138 -15.74 2.16 13.77
C GLU A 138 -16.71 1.00 13.47
N ASP A 139 -17.10 0.81 12.21
CA ASP A 139 -18.01 -0.25 11.79
C ASP A 139 -17.38 -1.64 11.93
N LYS A 140 -16.06 -1.75 11.72
CA LYS A 140 -15.26 -2.96 12.00
C LYS A 140 -14.91 -3.12 13.49
N LYS A 141 -15.39 -2.23 14.36
CA LYS A 141 -15.14 -2.21 15.82
C LYS A 141 -13.64 -2.17 16.19
N VAL A 142 -12.81 -1.61 15.31
CA VAL A 142 -11.38 -1.40 15.57
C VAL A 142 -11.18 -0.23 16.53
N ILE A 143 -11.96 0.83 16.34
CA ILE A 143 -11.98 2.01 17.20
C ILE A 143 -13.40 2.21 17.78
N ARG A 144 -13.49 2.94 18.88
CA ARG A 144 -14.78 3.27 19.51
C ARG A 144 -15.50 4.33 18.68
N LYS A 145 -16.82 4.22 18.57
CA LYS A 145 -17.66 5.28 18.03
C LYS A 145 -17.63 6.47 18.98
N PHE A 146 -17.22 7.63 18.48
CA PHE A 146 -17.33 8.87 19.24
C PHE A 146 -18.77 9.40 19.09
N GLY A 147 -19.60 9.20 20.12
CA GLY A 147 -20.95 9.80 20.21
C GLY A 147 -22.11 8.81 20.39
N LEU A 148 -22.25 8.27 21.59
CA LEU A 148 -23.57 8.02 22.19
C LEU A 148 -23.89 9.19 23.12
#